data_AF-A0A382E4Y8-F1
#
_entry.id   AF-A0A382E4Y8-F1
#
_cell.length_a   1.000
_cell.length_b   1.000
_cell.length_c   1.000
_cell.angle_alpha   90.00
_cell.angle_beta   90.00
_cell.angle_gamma   90.00
#
_symmetry.space_group_name_H-M   'P 1'
#
loop_
_entity.id
_entity.type
_entity.pdbx_description
1 polymer ?
#
loop_
_entity_poly.entity_id
_entity_poly.type
_entity_poly.pdbx_seq_one_letter_code
_entity_poly.pdbx_strand_id
1 'polypeptide(L)'
;MEKGGTTFDAGSVEFTMSYRQEIMDDQGLCLQVYSEIDGKDTEILRFDCFDQAPHYHYGPENHNIRLFMDKTTAGNPLGWTINNLRKNLTVMIERSGYEDLAATLKKTPVKKAILDKVEAKAREMVRGERRTVHHMMPELVDGDKIEAGNIRFGLEYRHLPQINDEGMAIHVLSDIAGQEVELLAFDCFQGAPHYHYGPRNQDVRIYWDVTTSGETLKWTLDQFKGGKLKSMIERAGYPSIASELDENLVQAMMPKIEKRSWDLVALNTK
;
A
#
# COMPACT_ATOMS: atom_id res chain seq x y z
N MET A 1 13.49 -15.05 -4.95
CA MET A 1 12.32 -14.27 -5.45
C MET A 1 12.30 -14.43 -6.96
N GLU A 2 11.13 -14.33 -7.62
CA GLU A 2 11.10 -14.38 -9.09
C GLU A 2 11.77 -13.14 -9.69
N LYS A 3 12.49 -13.32 -10.80
CA LYS A 3 13.15 -12.24 -11.54
C LYS A 3 12.08 -11.38 -12.23
N GLY A 4 12.19 -10.06 -12.10
CA GLY A 4 11.26 -9.11 -12.72
C GLY A 4 11.20 -9.23 -14.25
N GLY A 5 10.00 -9.08 -14.81
CA GLY A 5 9.76 -9.25 -16.26
C GLY A 5 10.17 -8.05 -17.12
N THR A 6 10.38 -6.87 -16.53
CA THR A 6 10.91 -5.69 -17.25
C THR A 6 12.41 -5.62 -17.02
N THR A 7 13.21 -5.65 -18.09
CA THR A 7 14.67 -5.73 -17.99
C THR A 7 15.41 -4.64 -18.74
N PHE A 8 16.60 -4.29 -18.24
CA PHE A 8 17.54 -3.36 -18.86
C PHE A 8 18.96 -3.91 -18.74
N ASP A 9 19.54 -4.32 -19.87
CA ASP A 9 20.96 -4.67 -19.96
C ASP A 9 21.84 -3.42 -19.75
N ALA A 10 22.76 -3.53 -18.80
CA ALA A 10 23.72 -2.49 -18.43
C ALA A 10 25.18 -2.96 -18.57
N GLY A 11 25.42 -4.05 -19.31
CA GLY A 11 26.74 -4.63 -19.53
C GLY A 11 27.03 -5.71 -18.49
N SER A 12 27.84 -5.39 -17.49
CA SER A 12 28.21 -6.36 -16.44
C SER A 12 27.09 -6.69 -15.46
N VAL A 13 25.98 -5.94 -15.51
CA VAL A 13 24.79 -6.22 -14.72
C VAL A 13 23.55 -6.01 -15.57
N GLU A 14 22.46 -6.64 -15.17
CA GLU A 14 21.12 -6.42 -15.70
C GLU A 14 20.24 -5.86 -14.59
N PHE A 15 19.47 -4.81 -14.87
CA PHE A 15 18.42 -4.35 -13.96
C PHE A 15 17.11 -4.99 -14.35
N THR A 16 16.41 -5.59 -13.38
CA THR A 16 15.07 -6.13 -13.60
C THR A 16 14.08 -5.54 -12.61
N MET A 17 12.81 -5.47 -13.00
CA MET A 17 11.77 -4.89 -12.15
C MET A 17 10.40 -5.53 -12.37
N SER A 18 9.62 -5.58 -11.29
CA SER A 18 8.22 -5.96 -11.26
C SER A 18 7.49 -5.12 -10.22
N TYR A 19 6.27 -4.67 -10.52
CA TYR A 19 5.40 -4.12 -9.48
C TYR A 19 4.61 -5.26 -8.85
N ARG A 20 4.46 -5.23 -7.53
CA ARG A 20 3.78 -6.27 -6.76
C ARG A 20 2.59 -5.65 -6.06
N GLN A 21 1.39 -6.05 -6.46
CA GLN A 21 0.12 -5.46 -5.97
C GLN A 21 -0.44 -6.16 -4.72
N GLU A 22 0.00 -7.39 -4.42
CA GLU A 22 -0.58 -8.22 -3.35
C GLU A 22 0.51 -8.92 -2.53
N ILE A 23 1.28 -8.13 -1.77
CA ILE A 23 2.25 -8.67 -0.80
C ILE A 23 1.64 -8.54 0.58
N MET A 24 0.77 -9.48 0.96
CA MET A 24 -0.03 -9.39 2.19
C MET A 24 -0.86 -8.10 2.20
N ASP A 25 -0.57 -7.16 3.11
CA ASP A 25 -1.18 -5.83 3.25
C ASP A 25 -0.34 -4.71 2.60
N ASP A 26 0.70 -5.07 1.83
CA ASP A 26 1.64 -4.16 1.18
C ASP A 26 1.64 -4.31 -0.36
N GLN A 27 2.23 -3.32 -1.02
CA GLN A 27 2.45 -3.29 -2.46
C GLN A 27 3.67 -2.43 -2.79
N GLY A 28 4.22 -2.60 -3.99
CA GLY A 28 5.23 -1.68 -4.51
C GLY A 28 6.15 -2.28 -5.56
N LEU A 29 7.14 -1.49 -5.97
CA LEU A 29 8.12 -1.90 -6.96
C LEU A 29 9.22 -2.75 -6.32
N CYS A 30 9.46 -3.92 -6.89
CA CYS A 30 10.70 -4.66 -6.70
C CYS A 30 11.67 -4.31 -7.84
N LEU A 31 12.86 -3.84 -7.51
CA LEU A 31 13.96 -3.62 -8.44
C LEU A 31 15.12 -4.53 -8.05
N GLN A 32 15.59 -5.34 -8.98
CA GLN A 32 16.66 -6.30 -8.77
C GLN A 32 17.85 -5.97 -9.68
N VAL A 33 19.04 -6.35 -9.24
CA VAL A 33 20.27 -6.30 -10.03
C VAL A 33 20.78 -7.71 -10.18
N TYR A 34 20.89 -8.18 -11.42
CA TYR A 34 21.38 -9.50 -11.77
C TYR A 34 22.74 -9.42 -12.45
N SER A 35 23.51 -10.50 -12.36
CA SER A 35 24.71 -10.74 -13.15
C SER A 35 24.88 -12.24 -13.35
N GLU A 36 25.58 -12.63 -14.41
CA GLU A 36 26.11 -13.98 -14.52
C GLU A 36 27.30 -14.12 -13.56
N ILE A 37 27.23 -15.09 -12.65
CA ILE A 37 28.29 -15.47 -11.72
C ILE A 37 28.50 -16.97 -11.87
N ASP A 38 29.70 -17.40 -12.26
CA ASP A 38 30.05 -18.80 -12.48
C ASP A 38 29.05 -19.56 -13.39
N GLY A 39 28.57 -18.89 -14.46
CA GLY A 39 27.60 -19.43 -15.41
C GLY A 39 26.15 -19.45 -14.91
N LYS A 40 25.85 -18.81 -13.78
CA LYS A 40 24.52 -18.71 -13.19
C LYS A 40 24.01 -17.27 -13.19
N ASP A 41 22.81 -17.06 -13.71
CA ASP A 41 22.06 -15.81 -13.53
C ASP A 41 21.71 -15.63 -12.04
N THR A 42 22.37 -14.68 -11.39
CA THR A 42 22.41 -14.57 -9.93
C THR A 42 21.87 -13.21 -9.48
N GLU A 43 20.91 -13.21 -8.55
CA GLU A 43 20.38 -11.98 -7.92
C GLU A 43 21.43 -11.36 -6.98
N ILE A 44 22.04 -10.25 -7.39
CA ILE A 44 23.15 -9.57 -6.70
C ILE A 44 22.63 -8.59 -5.64
N LEU A 45 21.64 -7.78 -6.00
CA LEU A 45 20.96 -6.83 -5.11
C LEU A 45 19.47 -6.89 -5.35
N ARG A 46 18.68 -6.62 -4.30
CA ARG A 46 17.25 -6.36 -4.44
C ARG A 46 16.84 -5.15 -3.61
N PHE A 47 15.95 -4.34 -4.19
CA PHE A 47 15.33 -3.19 -3.56
C PHE A 47 13.81 -3.36 -3.65
N ASP A 48 13.22 -3.70 -2.52
CA ASP A 48 11.80 -3.83 -2.33
C ASP A 48 11.25 -2.47 -1.89
N CYS A 49 10.90 -1.62 -2.86
CA CYS A 49 10.40 -0.26 -2.66
C CYS A 49 8.91 -0.26 -2.32
N PHE A 50 8.54 -0.99 -1.26
CA PHE A 50 7.15 -1.18 -0.85
C PHE A 50 6.60 -0.01 -0.03
N ASP A 51 5.28 0.07 0.04
CA ASP A 51 4.58 1.17 0.71
C ASP A 51 4.72 1.09 2.22
N GLN A 52 4.54 -0.08 2.82
CA GLN A 52 4.56 -0.24 4.27
C GLN A 52 5.95 -0.57 4.79
N ALA A 53 6.58 -1.60 4.20
CA ALA A 53 7.84 -2.15 4.68
C ALA A 53 8.94 -2.09 3.61
N PRO A 54 9.35 -0.90 3.13
CA PRO A 54 10.43 -0.82 2.16
C PRO A 54 11.73 -1.36 2.75
N HIS A 55 12.44 -2.18 1.97
CA HIS A 55 13.68 -2.81 2.39
C HIS A 55 14.57 -3.15 1.19
N TYR A 56 15.79 -3.58 1.45
CA TYR A 56 16.72 -4.02 0.43
C TYR A 56 17.60 -5.14 0.93
N HIS A 57 18.18 -5.88 -0.01
CA HIS A 57 18.98 -7.06 0.23
C HIS A 57 20.36 -6.91 -0.43
N TYR A 58 21.41 -7.22 0.33
CA TYR A 58 22.75 -7.48 -0.22
C TYR A 58 22.92 -8.98 -0.47
N GLY A 59 23.28 -9.34 -1.71
CA GLY A 59 23.46 -10.71 -2.15
C GLY A 59 22.30 -11.64 -1.76
N PRO A 60 21.07 -11.45 -2.27
CA PRO A 60 19.95 -12.36 -2.03
C PRO A 60 20.30 -13.84 -2.26
N GLU A 61 21.17 -14.13 -3.23
CA GLU A 61 21.67 -15.47 -3.54
C GLU A 61 23.08 -15.76 -2.96
N ASN A 62 23.54 -14.92 -2.04
CA ASN A 62 24.75 -15.11 -1.25
C ASN A 62 24.43 -14.94 0.24
N HIS A 63 24.92 -13.88 0.90
CA HIS A 63 24.73 -13.67 2.34
C HIS A 63 23.29 -13.31 2.75
N ASN A 64 22.47 -12.86 1.80
CA ASN A 64 21.08 -12.44 1.96
C ASN A 64 20.85 -11.50 3.15
N ILE A 65 21.65 -10.43 3.23
CA ILE A 65 21.53 -9.43 4.30
C ILE A 65 20.36 -8.51 3.97
N ARG A 66 19.26 -8.62 4.72
CA ARG A 66 18.08 -7.75 4.60
C ARG A 66 18.16 -6.55 5.54
N LEU A 67 17.94 -5.35 5.02
CA LEU A 67 17.88 -4.11 5.80
C LEU A 67 16.62 -3.32 5.44
N PHE A 68 15.89 -2.86 6.46
CA PHE A 68 14.73 -1.99 6.28
C PHE A 68 15.16 -0.56 5.96
N MET A 69 14.39 0.11 5.10
CA MET A 69 14.52 1.54 4.87
C MET A 69 13.64 2.28 5.87
N ASP A 70 14.24 3.20 6.64
CA ASP A 70 13.45 4.14 7.42
C ASP A 70 12.86 5.20 6.48
N LYS A 71 11.53 5.15 6.29
CA LYS A 71 10.81 6.09 5.41
C LYS A 71 10.99 7.55 5.82
N THR A 72 11.27 7.82 7.08
CA THR A 72 11.47 9.19 7.59
C THR A 72 12.77 9.78 7.05
N THR A 73 13.85 9.02 7.13
CA THR A 73 15.20 9.48 6.73
C THR A 73 15.52 9.19 5.26
N ALA A 74 14.99 8.09 4.72
CA ALA A 74 15.17 7.71 3.32
C ALA A 74 14.26 8.50 2.36
N GLY A 75 13.16 9.07 2.87
CA GLY A 75 12.15 9.74 2.05
C GLY A 75 11.42 8.75 1.14
N ASN A 76 11.37 9.05 -0.17
CA ASN A 76 10.76 8.16 -1.15
C ASN A 76 11.67 6.93 -1.43
N PRO A 77 11.22 5.69 -1.18
CA PRO A 77 12.07 4.50 -1.35
C PRO A 77 12.64 4.32 -2.76
N LEU A 78 11.85 4.59 -3.81
CA LEU A 78 12.34 4.55 -5.18
C LEU A 78 13.43 5.59 -5.43
N GLY A 79 13.22 6.84 -4.99
CA GLY A 79 14.22 7.90 -5.10
C GLY A 79 15.52 7.56 -4.38
N TRP A 80 15.42 6.98 -3.18
CA TRP A 80 16.56 6.47 -2.42
C TRP A 80 17.30 5.35 -3.17
N THR A 81 16.57 4.37 -3.71
CA THR A 81 17.13 3.26 -4.49
C THR A 81 17.89 3.77 -5.70
N ILE A 82 17.29 4.62 -6.54
CA ILE A 82 17.95 5.15 -7.74
C ILE A 82 19.21 5.96 -7.37
N ASN A 83 19.16 6.76 -6.31
CA ASN A 83 20.33 7.50 -5.85
C ASN A 83 21.47 6.56 -5.42
N ASN A 84 21.17 5.45 -4.77
CA ASN A 84 22.17 4.43 -4.41
C ASN A 84 22.69 3.67 -5.63
N LEU A 85 21.85 3.31 -6.60
CA LEU A 85 22.32 2.71 -7.86
C LEU A 85 23.27 3.65 -8.62
N ARG A 86 23.07 4.97 -8.54
CA ARG A 86 23.94 5.95 -9.20
C ARG A 86 25.26 6.17 -8.48
N LYS A 87 25.26 6.16 -7.14
CA LYS A 87 26.42 6.60 -6.33
C LYS A 87 27.19 5.46 -5.69
N ASN A 88 26.49 4.38 -5.32
CA ASN A 88 26.98 3.36 -4.40
C ASN A 88 26.94 1.94 -4.98
N LEU A 89 26.44 1.74 -6.21
CA LEU A 89 26.24 0.41 -6.80
C LEU A 89 27.45 -0.51 -6.64
N THR A 90 28.64 -0.04 -7.00
CA THR A 90 29.88 -0.82 -6.87
C THR A 90 30.15 -1.26 -5.44
N VAL A 91 30.11 -0.35 -4.47
CA VAL A 91 30.37 -0.66 -3.05
C VAL A 91 29.27 -1.58 -2.49
N MET A 92 28.04 -1.43 -2.96
CA MET A 92 26.95 -2.33 -2.59
C MET A 92 27.15 -3.75 -3.12
N ILE A 93 27.70 -3.90 -4.33
CA ILE A 93 28.06 -5.19 -4.91
C ILE A 93 29.23 -5.83 -4.17
N GLU A 94 30.24 -5.06 -3.78
CA GLU A 94 31.34 -5.56 -2.90
C GLU A 94 30.78 -6.07 -1.58
N ARG A 95 29.91 -5.31 -0.93
CA ARG A 95 29.25 -5.74 0.31
C ARG A 95 28.37 -6.99 0.13
N SER A 96 27.91 -7.25 -1.08
CA SER A 96 27.16 -8.46 -1.42
C SER A 96 28.06 -9.69 -1.63
N GLY A 97 29.39 -9.53 -1.56
CA GLY A 97 30.39 -10.59 -1.73
C GLY A 97 30.73 -10.90 -3.19
N TYR A 98 30.64 -9.91 -4.08
CA TYR A 98 30.97 -10.05 -5.51
C TYR A 98 32.05 -9.04 -5.93
N GLU A 99 33.24 -9.15 -5.33
CA GLU A 99 34.37 -8.23 -5.51
C GLU A 99 34.84 -8.15 -6.97
N ASP A 100 34.88 -9.27 -7.69
CA ASP A 100 35.31 -9.31 -9.09
C ASP A 100 34.32 -8.59 -10.03
N LEU A 101 33.01 -8.76 -9.78
CA LEU A 101 31.97 -8.01 -10.48
C LEU A 101 32.09 -6.51 -10.19
N ALA A 102 32.31 -6.14 -8.93
CA ALA A 102 32.52 -4.75 -8.56
C ALA A 102 33.77 -4.15 -9.22
N ALA A 103 34.88 -4.89 -9.27
CA ALA A 103 36.10 -4.48 -9.97
C ALA A 103 35.86 -4.26 -11.47
N THR A 104 35.01 -5.09 -12.08
CA THR A 104 34.59 -4.93 -13.48
C THR A 104 33.79 -3.64 -13.67
N LEU A 105 32.82 -3.36 -12.80
CA LEU A 105 32.02 -2.13 -12.85
C LEU A 105 32.82 -0.86 -12.55
N LYS A 106 33.91 -0.93 -11.78
CA LYS A 106 34.84 0.21 -11.61
C LYS A 106 35.53 0.58 -12.93
N LYS A 107 35.90 -0.43 -13.72
CA LYS A 107 36.56 -0.24 -15.02
C LYS A 107 35.56 0.20 -16.09
N THR A 108 34.38 -0.41 -16.09
CA THR A 108 33.31 -0.17 -17.05
C THR A 108 32.00 0.13 -16.31
N PRO A 109 31.80 1.37 -15.85
CA PRO A 109 30.59 1.74 -15.12
C PRO A 109 29.33 1.64 -15.98
N VAL A 110 28.20 1.40 -15.33
CA VAL A 110 26.88 1.50 -15.97
C VAL A 110 26.72 2.88 -16.59
N LYS A 111 26.33 2.91 -17.87
CA LYS A 111 26.08 4.17 -18.58
C LYS A 111 24.92 4.93 -17.92
N LYS A 112 25.12 6.23 -17.66
CA LYS A 112 24.08 7.12 -17.11
C LYS A 112 22.74 7.00 -17.85
N ALA A 113 22.77 6.92 -19.18
CA ALA A 113 21.58 6.81 -20.01
C ALA A 113 20.76 5.54 -19.72
N ILE A 114 21.38 4.44 -19.27
CA ILE A 114 20.66 3.22 -18.88
C ILE A 114 19.99 3.43 -17.51
N LEU A 115 20.68 4.01 -16.53
CA LEU A 115 20.08 4.35 -15.24
C LEU A 115 18.92 5.35 -15.38
N ASP A 116 19.01 6.29 -16.32
CA ASP A 116 17.92 7.22 -16.64
C ASP A 116 16.68 6.47 -17.19
N LYS A 117 16.87 5.44 -18.01
CA LYS A 117 15.78 4.58 -18.50
C LYS A 117 15.18 3.72 -17.38
N VAL A 118 16.02 3.12 -16.54
CA VAL A 118 15.60 2.34 -15.37
C VAL A 118 14.75 3.20 -14.45
N GLU A 119 15.20 4.41 -14.12
CA GLU A 119 14.45 5.35 -13.29
C GLU A 119 13.12 5.76 -13.94
N ALA A 120 13.13 6.11 -15.24
CA ALA A 120 11.92 6.51 -15.94
C ALA A 120 10.86 5.40 -15.92
N LYS A 121 11.27 4.16 -16.22
CA LYS A 121 10.36 3.00 -16.22
C LYS A 121 9.90 2.66 -14.80
N ALA A 122 10.79 2.65 -13.82
CA ALA A 122 10.42 2.42 -12.42
C ALA A 122 9.37 3.43 -11.93
N ARG A 123 9.53 4.73 -12.28
CA ARG A 123 8.55 5.77 -11.95
C ARG A 123 7.23 5.61 -12.71
N GLU A 124 7.25 5.12 -13.94
CA GLU A 124 6.06 4.77 -14.70
C GLU A 124 5.29 3.64 -14.02
N MET A 125 5.97 2.53 -13.68
CA MET A 125 5.36 1.38 -13.03
C MET A 125 4.76 1.74 -11.68
N VAL A 126 5.47 2.50 -10.84
CA VAL A 126 4.94 2.95 -9.53
C VAL A 126 3.68 3.82 -9.67
N ARG A 127 3.53 4.58 -10.77
CA ARG A 127 2.32 5.37 -11.01
C ARG A 127 1.20 4.55 -11.64
N GLY A 128 1.52 3.66 -12.57
CA GLY A 128 0.53 2.96 -13.40
C GLY A 128 0.04 1.65 -12.82
N GLU A 129 0.87 0.96 -12.03
CA GLU A 129 0.56 -0.39 -11.52
C GLU A 129 0.16 -0.38 -10.05
N ARG A 130 0.20 0.77 -9.38
CA ARG A 130 -0.27 0.92 -8.00
C ARG A 130 -1.75 0.56 -7.90
N ARG A 131 -2.07 -0.34 -6.97
CA ARG A 131 -3.44 -0.72 -6.66
C ARG A 131 -4.11 0.41 -5.87
N THR A 132 -5.28 0.80 -6.33
CA THR A 132 -6.22 1.66 -5.60
C THR A 132 -7.62 1.09 -5.76
N VAL A 133 -8.47 1.23 -4.75
CA VAL A 133 -9.85 0.77 -4.75
C VAL A 133 -10.79 1.97 -4.85
N HIS A 134 -11.87 1.79 -5.62
CA HIS A 134 -12.97 2.75 -5.71
C HIS A 134 -14.28 2.02 -5.45
N HIS A 135 -14.85 2.20 -4.26
CA HIS A 135 -16.17 1.69 -3.96
C HIS A 135 -17.23 2.54 -4.66
N MET A 136 -18.05 1.89 -5.49
CA MET A 136 -19.14 2.53 -6.23
C MET A 136 -20.40 2.76 -5.39
N MET A 137 -20.42 2.30 -4.14
CA MET A 137 -21.54 2.36 -3.19
C MET A 137 -22.93 2.11 -3.83
N PRO A 138 -23.11 1.02 -4.61
CA PRO A 138 -24.30 0.83 -5.45
C PRO A 138 -25.58 0.51 -4.66
N GLU A 139 -25.45 0.05 -3.42
CA GLU A 139 -26.59 -0.33 -2.55
C GLU A 139 -26.88 0.77 -1.50
N LEU A 140 -26.14 1.87 -1.54
CA LEU A 140 -26.39 3.05 -0.72
C LEU A 140 -27.72 3.70 -1.11
N VAL A 141 -28.60 3.85 -0.13
CA VAL A 141 -29.91 4.48 -0.29
C VAL A 141 -29.84 5.97 0.07
N ASP A 142 -30.67 6.79 -0.57
CA ASP A 142 -30.81 8.21 -0.23
C ASP A 142 -31.04 8.41 1.28
N GLY A 143 -30.18 9.22 1.91
CA GLY A 143 -30.18 9.48 3.35
C GLY A 143 -29.20 8.64 4.17
N ASP A 144 -28.58 7.62 3.58
CA ASP A 144 -27.57 6.77 4.23
C ASP A 144 -26.14 7.30 4.10
N LYS A 145 -25.99 8.45 3.43
CA LYS A 145 -24.79 9.28 3.53
C LYS A 145 -24.99 10.34 4.61
N ILE A 146 -24.29 10.19 5.73
CA ILE A 146 -24.40 11.05 6.90
C ILE A 146 -23.20 12.01 6.94
N GLU A 147 -23.47 13.30 6.86
CA GLU A 147 -22.44 14.35 6.97
C GLU A 147 -22.06 14.63 8.43
N ALA A 148 -20.76 14.78 8.68
CA ALA A 148 -20.18 15.12 9.97
C ALA A 148 -18.98 16.07 9.75
N GLY A 149 -19.27 17.31 9.35
CA GLY A 149 -18.26 18.33 9.13
C GLY A 149 -17.53 18.12 7.81
N ASN A 150 -16.20 18.00 7.86
CA ASN A 150 -15.38 17.81 6.65
C ASN A 150 -15.39 16.36 6.11
N ILE A 151 -16.06 15.43 6.81
CA ILE A 151 -16.22 14.05 6.36
C ILE A 151 -17.69 13.64 6.24
N ARG A 152 -17.93 12.55 5.52
CA ARG A 152 -19.23 11.88 5.38
C ARG A 152 -19.08 10.38 5.61
N PHE A 153 -20.08 9.77 6.23
CA PHE A 153 -20.21 8.32 6.37
C PHE A 153 -21.19 7.81 5.33
N GLY A 154 -20.73 7.03 4.35
CA GLY A 154 -21.61 6.25 3.48
C GLY A 154 -21.92 4.91 4.15
N LEU A 155 -23.18 4.58 4.31
CA LEU A 155 -23.64 3.34 4.94
C LEU A 155 -24.37 2.49 3.89
N GLU A 156 -23.88 1.29 3.61
CA GLU A 156 -24.60 0.32 2.79
C GLU A 156 -24.40 -1.09 3.32
N TYR A 157 -25.44 -1.93 3.22
CA TYR A 157 -25.25 -3.37 3.31
C TYR A 157 -24.99 -3.86 1.90
N ARG A 158 -23.92 -4.61 1.67
CA ARG A 158 -23.47 -5.02 0.32
C ARG A 158 -23.70 -6.51 0.13
N HIS A 159 -24.26 -6.89 -1.02
CA HIS A 159 -24.32 -8.28 -1.45
C HIS A 159 -23.27 -8.54 -2.54
N LEU A 160 -22.38 -9.51 -2.30
CA LEU A 160 -21.27 -9.83 -3.20
C LEU A 160 -21.39 -11.29 -3.71
N PRO A 161 -22.41 -11.61 -4.53
CA PRO A 161 -22.69 -12.99 -4.95
C PRO A 161 -21.53 -13.62 -5.74
N GLN A 162 -20.75 -12.81 -6.45
CA GLN A 162 -19.55 -13.21 -7.19
C GLN A 162 -18.45 -13.83 -6.33
N ILE A 163 -18.42 -13.55 -5.02
CA ILE A 163 -17.47 -14.15 -4.07
C ILE A 163 -18.19 -14.84 -2.89
N ASN A 164 -19.52 -14.98 -2.98
CA ASN A 164 -20.37 -15.54 -1.94
C ASN A 164 -20.11 -14.91 -0.56
N ASP A 165 -20.11 -13.57 -0.52
CA ASP A 165 -19.94 -12.79 0.71
C ASP A 165 -20.98 -11.67 0.76
N GLU A 166 -21.19 -11.11 1.94
CA GLU A 166 -22.11 -10.00 2.19
C GLU A 166 -21.83 -9.35 3.55
N GLY A 167 -22.34 -8.15 3.77
CA GLY A 167 -22.35 -7.53 5.09
C GLY A 167 -22.41 -6.01 5.06
N MET A 168 -22.33 -5.41 6.25
CA MET A 168 -22.33 -3.95 6.40
C MET A 168 -21.00 -3.35 5.94
N ALA A 169 -21.05 -2.33 5.10
CA ALA A 169 -19.90 -1.51 4.73
C ALA A 169 -20.07 -0.06 5.21
N ILE A 170 -19.05 0.46 5.89
CA ILE A 170 -18.99 1.87 6.28
C ILE A 170 -17.85 2.55 5.52
N HIS A 171 -18.21 3.54 4.70
CA HIS A 171 -17.30 4.34 3.90
C HIS A 171 -17.07 5.68 4.59
N VAL A 172 -15.82 6.08 4.80
CA VAL A 172 -15.46 7.42 5.30
C VAL A 172 -14.96 8.24 4.13
N LEU A 173 -15.70 9.28 3.77
CA LEU A 173 -15.54 10.07 2.55
C LEU A 173 -15.17 11.52 2.90
N SER A 174 -14.43 12.18 2.03
CA SER A 174 -14.22 13.64 2.07
C SER A 174 -14.04 14.18 0.65
N ASP A 175 -14.19 15.49 0.49
CA ASP A 175 -13.86 16.16 -0.76
C ASP A 175 -12.36 16.47 -0.82
N ILE A 176 -11.70 16.00 -1.89
CA ILE A 176 -10.29 16.29 -2.19
C ILE A 176 -10.21 16.77 -3.63
N ALA A 177 -9.74 18.00 -3.83
CA ALA A 177 -9.63 18.62 -5.15
C ALA A 177 -10.94 18.56 -5.98
N GLY A 178 -12.08 18.75 -5.32
CA GLY A 178 -13.41 18.73 -5.95
C GLY A 178 -13.93 17.34 -6.30
N GLN A 179 -13.28 16.28 -5.82
CA GLN A 179 -13.74 14.90 -5.97
C GLN A 179 -14.04 14.30 -4.61
N GLU A 180 -15.13 13.52 -4.52
CA GLU A 180 -15.39 12.71 -3.35
C GLU A 180 -14.39 11.54 -3.34
N VAL A 181 -13.58 11.49 -2.28
CA VAL A 181 -12.53 10.50 -2.08
C VAL A 181 -12.83 9.71 -0.82
N GLU A 182 -12.77 8.39 -0.96
CA GLU A 182 -12.85 7.47 0.15
C GLU A 182 -11.52 7.40 0.89
N LEU A 183 -11.55 7.82 2.15
CA LEU A 183 -10.41 7.88 3.06
C LEU A 183 -10.19 6.55 3.77
N LEU A 184 -11.27 5.92 4.20
CA LEU A 184 -11.30 4.63 4.90
C LEU A 184 -12.52 3.84 4.41
N ALA A 185 -12.40 2.52 4.36
CA ALA A 185 -13.54 1.62 4.13
C ALA A 185 -13.51 0.52 5.19
N PHE A 186 -14.67 0.19 5.76
CA PHE A 186 -14.84 -0.87 6.74
C PHE A 186 -15.86 -1.86 6.23
N ASP A 187 -15.37 -2.93 5.60
CA ASP A 187 -16.17 -3.99 5.02
C ASP A 187 -16.38 -5.09 6.09
N CYS A 188 -17.42 -4.92 6.91
CA CYS A 188 -17.79 -5.83 8.00
C CYS A 188 -18.57 -7.04 7.43
N PHE A 189 -17.91 -7.75 6.51
CA PHE A 189 -18.48 -8.88 5.79
C PHE A 189 -18.48 -10.18 6.60
N GLN A 190 -19.35 -11.11 6.24
CA GLN A 190 -19.49 -12.39 6.94
C GLN A 190 -18.33 -13.35 6.67
N GLY A 191 -17.85 -13.40 5.42
CA GLY A 191 -16.83 -14.34 4.97
C GLY A 191 -15.41 -13.82 5.17
N ALA A 192 -15.12 -12.62 4.67
CA ALA A 192 -13.79 -12.04 4.71
C ALA A 192 -13.81 -10.60 5.21
N PRO A 193 -14.19 -10.33 6.48
CA PRO A 193 -14.26 -8.97 6.99
C PRO A 193 -12.88 -8.31 6.97
N HIS A 194 -12.81 -7.10 6.45
CA HIS A 194 -11.58 -6.30 6.38
C HIS A 194 -11.85 -4.80 6.34
N TYR A 195 -10.80 -4.01 6.52
CA TYR A 195 -10.86 -2.57 6.38
C TYR A 195 -9.64 -2.03 5.66
N HIS A 196 -9.80 -0.84 5.09
CA HIS A 196 -8.81 -0.20 4.24
C HIS A 196 -8.36 1.14 4.84
N TYR A 197 -7.05 1.39 4.87
CA TYR A 197 -6.51 2.73 5.01
C TYR A 197 -6.17 3.32 3.64
N GLY A 198 -6.87 4.39 3.30
CA GLY A 198 -6.71 5.12 2.04
C GLY A 198 -6.90 4.23 0.82
N PRO A 199 -8.13 3.70 0.56
CA PRO A 199 -8.44 2.95 -0.67
C PRO A 199 -7.93 3.64 -1.94
N ARG A 200 -7.99 4.98 -1.95
CA ARG A 200 -7.56 5.85 -3.06
C ARG A 200 -6.12 6.35 -2.93
N ASN A 201 -5.35 5.84 -1.96
CA ASN A 201 -3.97 6.24 -1.68
C ASN A 201 -3.02 5.03 -1.55
N GLN A 202 -2.95 4.39 -0.39
CA GLN A 202 -2.06 3.23 -0.14
C GLN A 202 -2.78 1.89 -0.20
N ASP A 203 -4.10 1.92 -0.03
CA ASP A 203 -4.97 0.75 -0.05
C ASP A 203 -4.46 -0.37 0.87
N VAL A 204 -4.04 0.03 2.08
CA VAL A 204 -3.58 -0.92 3.10
C VAL A 204 -4.80 -1.65 3.62
N ARG A 205 -4.90 -2.93 3.25
CA ARG A 205 -6.03 -3.78 3.58
C ARG A 205 -5.69 -4.68 4.77
N ILE A 206 -6.46 -4.57 5.83
CA ILE A 206 -6.29 -5.36 7.05
C ILE A 206 -7.52 -6.24 7.25
N TYR A 207 -7.31 -7.55 7.25
CA TYR A 207 -8.33 -8.52 7.60
C TYR A 207 -8.46 -8.61 9.12
N TRP A 208 -9.68 -8.65 9.63
CA TRP A 208 -9.89 -8.89 11.04
C TRP A 208 -9.63 -10.36 11.38
N ASP A 209 -8.90 -10.58 12.47
CA ASP A 209 -9.06 -11.81 13.23
C ASP A 209 -10.32 -11.67 14.08
N VAL A 210 -11.41 -12.31 13.63
CA VAL A 210 -12.72 -12.26 14.31
C VAL A 210 -12.70 -12.95 15.67
N THR A 211 -11.70 -13.78 15.97
CA THR A 211 -11.53 -14.39 17.30
C THR A 211 -11.16 -13.34 18.35
N THR A 212 -10.33 -12.38 17.97
CA THR A 212 -9.86 -11.30 18.87
C THR A 212 -10.72 -10.04 18.77
N SER A 213 -11.28 -9.78 17.59
CA SER A 213 -12.04 -8.55 17.32
C SER A 213 -13.53 -8.69 17.63
N GLY A 214 -14.05 -9.92 17.67
CA GLY A 214 -15.47 -10.21 17.85
C GLY A 214 -16.30 -9.76 16.65
N GLU A 215 -17.48 -9.22 16.91
CA GLU A 215 -18.39 -8.70 15.89
C GLU A 215 -17.81 -7.40 15.28
N THR A 216 -17.58 -7.39 13.97
CA THR A 216 -16.74 -6.40 13.29
C THR A 216 -17.44 -5.06 13.08
N LEU A 217 -18.77 -5.03 12.93
CA LEU A 217 -19.52 -3.78 12.86
C LEU A 217 -19.47 -3.04 14.21
N LYS A 218 -19.71 -3.77 15.31
CA LYS A 218 -19.59 -3.26 16.66
C LYS A 218 -18.17 -2.76 16.92
N TRP A 219 -17.15 -3.54 16.56
CA TRP A 219 -15.76 -3.13 16.71
C TRP A 219 -15.48 -1.80 15.98
N THR A 220 -15.98 -1.67 14.75
CA THR A 220 -15.83 -0.46 13.92
C THR A 220 -16.49 0.74 14.57
N LEU A 221 -17.74 0.59 15.02
CA LEU A 221 -18.48 1.64 15.73
C LEU A 221 -17.82 2.04 17.05
N ASP A 222 -17.23 1.08 17.77
CA ASP A 222 -16.46 1.36 18.99
C ASP A 222 -15.17 2.15 18.70
N GLN A 223 -14.51 1.94 17.55
CA GLN A 223 -13.35 2.78 17.16
C GLN A 223 -13.77 4.23 16.93
N PHE A 224 -14.91 4.44 16.27
CA PHE A 224 -15.43 5.79 16.03
C PHE A 224 -15.85 6.46 17.34
N LYS A 225 -16.62 5.77 18.20
CA LYS A 225 -16.99 6.27 19.54
C LYS A 225 -15.77 6.51 20.45
N GLY A 226 -14.69 5.78 20.24
CA GLY A 226 -13.42 5.94 20.95
C GLY A 226 -12.51 7.06 20.42
N GLY A 227 -12.97 7.84 19.44
CA GLY A 227 -12.22 8.95 18.85
C GLY A 227 -10.99 8.54 18.05
N LYS A 228 -10.97 7.32 17.49
CA LYS A 228 -9.83 6.81 16.71
C LYS A 228 -9.82 7.29 15.27
N LEU A 229 -10.93 7.85 14.79
CA LEU A 229 -11.12 8.20 13.38
C LEU A 229 -10.04 9.17 12.88
N LYS A 230 -9.67 10.18 13.68
CA LYS A 230 -8.59 11.13 13.35
C LYS A 230 -7.28 10.41 13.02
N SER A 231 -6.79 9.58 13.95
CA SER A 231 -5.53 8.84 13.77
C SER A 231 -5.59 7.88 12.59
N MET A 232 -6.77 7.32 12.31
CA MET A 232 -6.97 6.44 11.17
C MET A 232 -6.89 7.21 9.85
N ILE A 233 -7.49 8.40 9.76
CA ILE A 233 -7.40 9.28 8.58
C ILE A 233 -5.95 9.76 8.36
N GLU A 234 -5.22 10.09 9.44
CA GLU A 234 -3.78 10.42 9.34
C GLU A 234 -2.98 9.25 8.77
N ARG A 235 -3.21 8.03 9.28
CA ARG A 235 -2.56 6.81 8.79
C ARG A 235 -2.90 6.50 7.33
N ALA A 236 -4.13 6.78 6.90
CA ALA A 236 -4.56 6.69 5.50
C ALA A 236 -3.86 7.69 4.58
N GLY A 237 -3.07 8.62 5.13
CA GLY A 237 -2.27 9.59 4.39
C GLY A 237 -3.00 10.90 4.11
N TYR A 238 -4.01 11.25 4.91
CA TYR A 238 -4.79 12.48 4.77
C TYR A 238 -4.67 13.39 6.00
N PRO A 239 -3.45 13.85 6.37
CA PRO A 239 -3.23 14.60 7.61
C PRO A 239 -3.98 15.94 7.66
N SER A 240 -4.19 16.60 6.52
CA SER A 240 -4.97 17.85 6.46
C SER A 240 -6.46 17.63 6.74
N ILE A 241 -7.03 16.52 6.23
CA ILE A 241 -8.42 16.16 6.53
C ILE A 241 -8.56 15.80 8.01
N ALA A 242 -7.59 15.05 8.55
CA ALA A 242 -7.60 14.70 9.96
C ALA A 242 -7.43 15.91 10.89
N SER A 243 -6.65 16.91 10.51
CA SER A 243 -6.48 18.13 11.33
C SER A 243 -7.75 18.98 11.41
N GLU A 244 -8.62 18.87 10.40
CA GLU A 244 -9.89 19.60 10.31
C GLU A 244 -11.10 18.78 10.82
N LEU A 245 -10.88 17.54 11.28
CA LEU A 245 -11.94 16.68 11.79
C LEU A 245 -12.58 17.27 13.06
N ASP A 246 -13.88 17.57 13.00
CA ASP A 246 -14.67 17.97 14.17
C ASP A 246 -15.15 16.74 14.94
N GLU A 247 -14.34 16.32 15.92
CA GLU A 247 -14.64 15.16 16.77
C GLU A 247 -15.96 15.30 17.53
N ASN A 248 -16.31 16.51 17.99
CA ASN A 248 -17.56 16.71 18.72
C ASN A 248 -18.77 16.48 17.81
N LEU A 249 -18.70 16.95 16.56
CA LEU A 249 -19.74 16.72 15.57
C LEU A 249 -19.82 15.24 15.19
N VAL A 250 -18.69 14.56 14.99
CA VAL A 250 -18.67 13.10 14.76
C VAL A 250 -19.37 12.36 15.91
N GLN A 251 -19.00 12.65 17.17
CA GLN A 251 -19.62 12.01 18.33
C GLN A 251 -21.12 12.32 18.44
N ALA A 252 -21.56 13.53 18.10
CA ALA A 252 -22.98 13.88 18.06
C ALA A 252 -23.77 13.08 16.99
N MET A 253 -23.12 12.70 15.89
CA MET A 253 -23.72 11.90 14.81
C MET A 253 -23.66 10.40 15.06
N MET A 254 -22.80 9.91 15.95
CA MET A 254 -22.62 8.47 16.22
C MET A 254 -23.91 7.72 16.55
N PRO A 255 -24.84 8.22 17.39
CA PRO A 255 -26.10 7.51 17.63
C PRO A 255 -26.93 7.27 16.36
N LYS A 256 -26.92 8.22 15.42
CA LYS A 256 -27.62 8.08 14.13
C LYS A 256 -26.92 7.06 13.23
N ILE A 257 -25.59 7.13 13.14
CA ILE A 257 -24.76 6.22 12.34
C ILE A 257 -24.93 4.79 12.84
N GLU A 258 -24.71 4.55 14.14
CA GLU A 258 -24.81 3.23 14.77
C GLU A 258 -26.21 2.63 14.59
N LYS A 259 -27.27 3.39 14.89
CA LYS A 259 -28.63 2.89 14.70
C LYS A 259 -28.87 2.48 13.24
N ARG A 260 -28.49 3.34 12.29
CA ARG A 260 -28.76 3.08 10.87
C ARG A 260 -27.97 1.88 10.34
N SER A 261 -26.72 1.71 10.73
CA SER A 261 -25.92 0.52 10.37
C SER A 261 -26.60 -0.77 10.84
N TRP A 262 -27.10 -0.81 12.07
CA TRP A 262 -27.81 -1.99 12.59
C TRP A 262 -29.18 -2.20 11.94
N ASP A 263 -29.92 -1.13 11.64
CA ASP A 263 -31.17 -1.23 10.88
C ASP A 263 -30.91 -1.86 9.50
N LEU A 264 -29.84 -1.47 8.81
CA LEU A 264 -29.45 -2.04 7.51
C LEU A 264 -29.08 -3.52 7.63
N VAL A 265 -28.34 -3.93 8.66
CA VAL A 265 -28.07 -5.36 8.91
C VAL A 265 -29.38 -6.12 9.12
N ALA A 266 -30.25 -5.65 10.01
CA ALA A 266 -31.50 -6.33 10.34
C ALA A 266 -32.48 -6.45 9.14
N LEU A 267 -32.43 -5.51 8.19
CA LEU A 267 -33.23 -5.57 6.97
C LEU A 267 -32.77 -6.66 5.99
N ASN A 268 -31.50 -7.05 6.05
CA ASN A 268 -30.87 -7.95 5.09
C ASN A 268 -30.58 -9.35 5.66
N THR A 269 -30.39 -9.49 6.98
CA THR A 269 -30.25 -10.79 7.63
C THR A 269 -31.63 -11.35 8.01
N LYS A 270 -32.08 -12.40 7.32
CA LYS A 270 -33.31 -13.16 7.63
C LYS A 270 -33.02 -14.62 7.91
#